data_AF-A0A1T4W339-F1
#
_entry.id   AF-A0A1T4W339-F1
#
_cell.length_a   1.000
_cell.length_b   1.000
_cell.length_c   1.000
_cell.angle_alpha   90.00
_cell.angle_beta   90.00
_cell.angle_gamma   90.00
#
_symmetry.space_group_name_H-M   'P 1'
#
loop_
_entity.id
_entity.type
_entity.pdbx_description
1 polymer ?
#
loop_
_entity_poly.entity_id
_entity_poly.type
_entity_poly.pdbx_seq_one_letter_code
_entity_poly.pdbx_strand_id
1 'polypeptide(L)'
;MFAQFIKRLGFHKSKDTVSIDRTPMLFPCGVSRSGTTLLSAALDAHSRVCMGYELLFKEQPGIQYMVDQVRSVQPDATNLKKAGSLLRQSGQVELGKWVSRCHRLGLGIDEFLNVLEKHAVSNGDRLDSLSLRLALLSSVLNEPGVRNGASHLGFKVTDTAYETYLALYPNSYFVYIVRDPRDVYASLMAADFGVGLRAAAQRWVKGIEAFQAFQAQHPDQCRILRYEDLVQDPGAALSEVFGMVGLEMEETVLAFQDSKARILDSSHPNAANLKKGFFGNSVGRYVRDLTRSEVQGIESRCGELMHALSYSAADLDSLLTYDIPADEFKAKQKWLSNKRKYWPEDYEELLAPYLGGAYELMTLQELYSDGPKLEKDVLVIRHDVDHDHVTARKIAEWEHKRGIRATYCLLHTAWYYGKLVDGKMRHTSDLIETARYLSSLGHEINFHNNLVATALKHAADPVALLKQELAYFRENGVEIKGTSTHGDGLCRTLNFRNWELFAECCDERFGGPRTLAYDSGDRILEMSLGKHSMRDFGLEYEAYDALRNIYHTDSGGNLRVRKNARGRRAIKRVAGTECQVVGVLTHPIWWGF
;
A
#
# COMPACT_ATOMS: atom_id res chain seq x y z
N MET A 1 -29.08 22.99 -31.50
CA MET A 1 -27.93 22.83 -30.57
C MET A 1 -27.44 21.39 -30.44
N PHE A 2 -28.32 20.36 -30.39
CA PHE A 2 -27.92 18.93 -30.28
C PHE A 2 -27.05 18.42 -31.45
N ALA A 3 -27.36 18.81 -32.69
CA ALA A 3 -26.56 18.47 -33.88
C ALA A 3 -25.18 19.15 -33.94
N GLN A 4 -24.99 20.26 -33.21
CA GLN A 4 -23.68 20.94 -33.12
C GLN A 4 -22.79 20.36 -32.01
N PHE A 5 -23.37 19.67 -31.01
CA PHE A 5 -22.62 18.98 -29.96
C PHE A 5 -21.96 17.69 -30.49
N ILE A 6 -22.65 16.94 -31.36
CA ILE A 6 -22.12 15.77 -32.07
C ILE A 6 -20.91 16.13 -32.97
N LYS A 7 -20.87 17.35 -33.52
CA LYS A 7 -19.75 17.81 -34.38
C LYS A 7 -18.46 18.16 -33.60
N ARG A 8 -18.54 18.37 -32.27
CA ARG A 8 -17.36 18.67 -31.42
C ARG A 8 -16.70 17.43 -30.83
N LEU A 9 -17.39 16.29 -30.80
CA LEU A 9 -16.77 14.97 -30.61
C LEU A 9 -16.28 14.53 -31.99
N GLY A 10 -14.99 14.27 -32.17
CA GLY A 10 -14.34 14.01 -33.46
C GLY A 10 -14.78 12.74 -34.21
N PHE A 11 -16.07 12.46 -34.32
CA PHE A 11 -16.63 11.48 -35.23
C PHE A 11 -16.54 12.02 -36.66
N HIS A 12 -15.38 11.82 -37.29
CA HIS A 12 -15.38 11.61 -38.72
C HIS A 12 -16.22 10.36 -38.95
N LYS A 13 -17.40 10.49 -39.56
CA LYS A 13 -18.11 9.36 -40.17
C LYS A 13 -17.20 8.84 -41.30
N SER A 14 -16.22 7.98 -40.99
CA SER A 14 -15.83 6.98 -41.97
C SER A 14 -17.06 6.11 -42.17
N LYS A 15 -17.56 6.02 -43.40
CA LYS A 15 -18.50 4.97 -43.77
C LYS A 15 -17.70 3.67 -43.87
N ASP A 16 -17.20 3.17 -42.75
CA ASP A 16 -16.64 1.83 -42.73
C ASP A 16 -17.84 0.88 -42.89
N THR A 17 -17.89 0.19 -44.03
CA THR A 17 -18.91 -0.82 -44.33
C THR A 17 -18.53 -2.11 -43.61
N VAL A 18 -18.79 -2.16 -42.29
CA VAL A 18 -18.65 -3.36 -41.48
C VAL A 18 -20.00 -4.05 -41.40
N SER A 19 -20.03 -5.37 -41.59
CA SER A 19 -21.24 -6.18 -41.43
C SER A 19 -21.68 -6.22 -39.96
N ILE A 20 -22.99 -6.09 -39.72
CA ILE A 20 -23.56 -6.24 -38.38
C ILE A 20 -23.50 -7.72 -38.00
N ASP A 21 -22.92 -8.01 -36.83
CA ASP A 21 -22.82 -9.36 -36.29
C ASP A 21 -23.91 -9.59 -35.24
N ARG A 22 -24.82 -10.52 -35.56
CA ARG A 22 -25.98 -10.84 -34.70
C ARG A 22 -25.70 -11.98 -33.73
N THR A 23 -24.47 -12.47 -33.67
CA THR A 23 -24.06 -13.43 -32.64
C THR A 23 -24.31 -12.82 -31.26
N PRO A 24 -24.96 -13.54 -30.34
CA PRO A 24 -25.13 -13.07 -28.97
C PRO A 24 -23.76 -12.81 -28.31
N MET A 25 -23.54 -11.58 -27.86
CA MET A 25 -22.27 -11.17 -27.25
C MET A 25 -22.43 -10.89 -25.76
N LEU A 26 -21.45 -11.28 -24.94
CA LEU A 26 -21.39 -10.96 -23.52
C LEU A 26 -20.08 -10.24 -23.16
N PHE A 27 -20.20 -9.02 -22.64
CA PHE A 27 -19.07 -8.13 -22.37
C PHE A 27 -18.91 -7.87 -20.87
N PRO A 28 -18.01 -8.59 -20.18
CA PRO A 28 -17.60 -8.19 -18.84
C PRO A 28 -16.82 -6.88 -18.90
N CYS A 29 -17.34 -5.87 -18.22
CA CYS A 29 -16.85 -4.50 -18.15
C CYS A 29 -16.46 -4.15 -16.72
N GLY A 30 -15.67 -3.09 -16.54
CA GLY A 30 -15.34 -2.58 -15.21
C GLY A 30 -13.98 -1.91 -15.17
N VAL A 31 -13.76 -1.12 -14.13
CA VAL A 31 -12.43 -0.53 -13.89
C VAL A 31 -11.45 -1.63 -13.52
N SER A 32 -10.19 -1.49 -13.95
CA SER A 32 -9.12 -2.42 -13.57
C SER A 32 -9.10 -2.63 -12.06
N ARG A 33 -8.82 -3.87 -11.63
CA ARG A 33 -8.80 -4.33 -10.21
C ARG A 33 -10.17 -4.51 -9.55
N SER A 34 -11.27 -4.38 -10.29
CA SER A 34 -12.63 -4.65 -9.79
C SER A 34 -13.08 -6.11 -9.94
N GLY A 35 -12.19 -7.04 -10.32
CA GLY A 35 -12.55 -8.45 -10.53
C GLY A 35 -12.98 -8.80 -11.96
N THR A 36 -12.78 -7.92 -12.94
CA THR A 36 -13.16 -8.17 -14.35
C THR A 36 -12.60 -9.48 -14.93
N THR A 37 -11.37 -9.85 -14.56
CA THR A 37 -10.75 -11.10 -15.05
C THR A 37 -11.33 -12.34 -14.37
N LEU A 38 -11.74 -12.22 -13.10
CA LEU A 38 -12.45 -13.28 -12.38
C LEU A 38 -13.81 -13.52 -13.03
N LEU A 39 -14.59 -12.45 -13.24
CA LEU A 39 -15.87 -12.54 -13.95
C LEU A 39 -15.70 -13.14 -15.34
N SER A 40 -14.70 -12.70 -16.11
CA SER A 40 -14.43 -13.26 -17.44
C SER A 40 -14.15 -14.76 -17.40
N ALA A 41 -13.37 -15.22 -16.41
CA ALA A 41 -13.02 -16.63 -16.26
C ALA A 41 -14.23 -17.49 -15.83
N ALA A 42 -15.06 -16.97 -14.92
CA ALA A 42 -16.30 -17.63 -14.51
C ALA A 42 -17.28 -17.76 -15.69
N LEU A 43 -17.44 -16.69 -16.49
CA LEU A 43 -18.27 -16.73 -17.70
C LEU A 43 -17.75 -17.72 -18.74
N ASP A 44 -16.43 -17.75 -18.98
CA ASP A 44 -15.79 -18.66 -19.94
C ASP A 44 -15.88 -20.14 -19.53
N ALA A 45 -16.07 -20.43 -18.24
CA ALA A 45 -16.19 -21.80 -17.75
C ALA A 45 -17.49 -22.49 -18.20
N HIS A 46 -18.53 -21.72 -18.53
CA HIS A 46 -19.79 -22.26 -19.04
C HIS A 46 -19.59 -22.88 -20.43
N SER A 47 -20.15 -24.07 -20.65
CA SER A 47 -20.01 -24.81 -21.92
C SER A 47 -20.45 -24.01 -23.16
N ARG A 48 -21.46 -23.13 -23.01
CA ARG A 48 -22.08 -22.34 -24.09
C ARG A 48 -21.46 -20.97 -24.32
N VAL A 49 -20.43 -20.60 -23.55
CA VAL A 49 -19.75 -19.31 -23.64
C VAL A 49 -18.31 -19.50 -24.11
N CYS A 50 -17.84 -18.58 -24.95
CA CYS A 50 -16.43 -18.42 -25.29
C CYS A 50 -15.99 -16.98 -25.05
N MET A 51 -15.03 -16.79 -24.14
CA MET A 51 -14.62 -15.48 -23.65
C MET A 51 -13.16 -15.14 -24.01
N GLY A 52 -12.96 -13.97 -24.58
CA GLY A 52 -11.66 -13.35 -24.79
C GLY A 52 -11.17 -12.54 -23.60
N TYR A 53 -9.88 -12.64 -23.29
CA TYR A 53 -9.26 -11.92 -22.18
C TYR A 53 -8.36 -10.78 -22.68
N GLU A 54 -8.87 -9.55 -22.63
CA GLU A 54 -8.13 -8.31 -22.98
C GLU A 54 -7.70 -8.26 -24.44
N LEU A 55 -8.56 -8.73 -25.34
CA LEU A 55 -8.25 -8.88 -26.76
C LEU A 55 -8.29 -7.56 -27.54
N LEU A 56 -8.91 -6.50 -27.01
CA LEU A 56 -8.89 -5.22 -27.69
C LEU A 56 -7.46 -4.68 -27.83
N PHE A 57 -7.10 -4.31 -29.05
CA PHE A 57 -5.77 -3.85 -29.43
C PHE A 57 -5.84 -2.46 -30.06
N LYS A 58 -4.70 -1.78 -30.07
CA LYS A 58 -4.55 -0.45 -30.69
C LYS A 58 -4.56 -0.55 -32.22
N GLU A 59 -4.74 0.58 -32.88
CA GLU A 59 -4.57 0.71 -34.34
C GLU A 59 -3.33 -0.02 -34.86
N GLN A 60 -3.50 -0.74 -35.96
CA GLN A 60 -2.44 -1.49 -36.64
C GLN A 60 -2.36 -1.07 -38.10
N PRO A 61 -1.20 -1.22 -38.76
CA PRO A 61 -1.01 -0.84 -40.17
C PRO A 61 -1.97 -1.55 -41.15
N GLY A 62 -2.35 -2.80 -40.87
CA GLY A 62 -3.26 -3.60 -41.68
C GLY A 62 -3.18 -5.09 -41.31
N ILE A 63 -4.13 -5.90 -41.76
CA ILE A 63 -4.20 -7.34 -41.46
C ILE A 63 -3.07 -8.11 -42.16
N GLN A 64 -2.80 -7.81 -43.43
CA GLN A 64 -1.74 -8.44 -44.22
C GLN A 64 -0.37 -8.21 -43.59
N TYR A 65 -0.13 -6.97 -43.12
CA TYR A 65 1.07 -6.67 -42.35
C TYR A 65 1.21 -7.57 -41.12
N MET A 66 0.11 -7.76 -40.37
CA MET A 66 0.11 -8.61 -39.18
C MET A 66 0.37 -10.08 -39.53
N VAL A 67 -0.21 -10.57 -40.63
CA VAL A 67 0.05 -11.91 -41.18
C VAL A 67 1.53 -12.08 -41.51
N ASP A 68 2.14 -11.14 -42.24
CA ASP A 68 3.54 -11.20 -42.65
C ASP A 68 4.48 -11.22 -41.43
N GLN A 69 4.22 -10.37 -40.44
CA GLN A 69 5.02 -10.34 -39.19
C GLN A 69 4.88 -11.65 -38.39
N VAL A 70 3.69 -12.23 -38.32
CA VAL A 70 3.50 -13.50 -37.60
C VAL A 70 4.15 -14.66 -38.36
N ARG A 71 4.06 -14.69 -39.69
CA ARG A 71 4.74 -15.67 -40.54
C ARG A 71 6.26 -15.59 -40.42
N SER A 72 6.82 -14.38 -40.29
CA SER A 72 8.28 -14.22 -40.18
C SER A 72 8.87 -14.83 -38.90
N VAL A 73 8.07 -14.97 -37.83
CA VAL A 73 8.50 -15.60 -36.57
C VAL A 73 7.95 -17.01 -36.37
N GLN A 74 7.06 -17.47 -37.26
CA GLN A 74 6.38 -18.76 -37.15
C GLN A 74 7.36 -19.96 -37.08
N PRO A 75 8.45 -20.02 -37.87
CA PRO A 75 9.39 -21.15 -37.80
C PRO A 75 10.01 -21.37 -36.42
N ASP A 76 10.18 -20.30 -35.65
CA ASP A 76 10.80 -20.32 -34.32
C ASP A 76 9.77 -20.31 -33.16
N ALA A 77 8.48 -20.34 -33.48
CA ALA A 77 7.40 -20.22 -32.52
C ALA A 77 6.61 -21.53 -32.37
N THR A 78 6.60 -22.08 -31.16
CA THR A 78 5.81 -23.29 -30.84
C THR A 78 4.32 -23.02 -30.62
N ASN A 79 3.94 -21.77 -30.36
CA ASN A 79 2.57 -21.31 -30.17
C ASN A 79 2.48 -19.78 -30.26
N LEU A 80 1.26 -19.23 -30.25
CA LEU A 80 1.02 -17.78 -30.30
C LEU A 80 1.66 -16.99 -29.13
N LYS A 81 1.80 -17.60 -27.94
CA LYS A 81 2.51 -16.96 -26.81
C LYS A 81 3.98 -16.73 -27.16
N LYS A 82 4.66 -17.74 -27.72
CA LYS A 82 6.05 -17.64 -28.18
C LYS A 82 6.18 -16.70 -29.38
N ALA A 83 5.30 -16.80 -30.38
CA ALA A 83 5.28 -15.90 -31.54
C ALA A 83 5.18 -14.43 -31.10
N GLY A 84 4.23 -14.12 -30.21
CA GLY A 84 4.08 -12.77 -29.66
C GLY A 84 5.31 -12.30 -28.86
N SER A 85 6.05 -13.21 -28.22
CA SER A 85 7.32 -12.86 -27.58
C SER A 85 8.43 -12.49 -28.56
N LEU A 86 8.56 -13.24 -29.66
CA LEU A 86 9.54 -12.96 -30.71
C LEU A 86 9.23 -11.64 -31.41
N LEU A 87 7.94 -11.36 -31.68
CA LEU A 87 7.49 -10.07 -32.21
C LEU A 87 7.86 -8.90 -31.30
N ARG A 88 7.72 -9.02 -29.98
CA ARG A 88 8.16 -7.96 -29.06
C ARG A 88 9.67 -7.74 -29.12
N GLN A 89 10.46 -8.81 -29.31
CA GLN A 89 11.92 -8.74 -29.43
C GLN A 89 12.35 -8.08 -30.75
N SER A 90 11.56 -8.22 -31.82
CA SER A 90 11.80 -7.56 -33.10
C SER A 90 11.25 -6.13 -33.18
N GLY A 91 10.78 -5.55 -32.07
CA GLY A 91 10.26 -4.18 -32.01
C GLY A 91 8.74 -4.05 -32.23
N GLN A 92 8.04 -5.15 -32.56
CA GLN A 92 6.58 -5.18 -32.75
C GLN A 92 5.84 -5.31 -31.41
N VAL A 93 6.00 -4.32 -30.54
CA VAL A 93 5.57 -4.41 -29.13
C VAL A 93 4.05 -4.63 -28.99
N GLU A 94 3.23 -3.82 -29.65
CA GLU A 94 1.77 -3.88 -29.49
C GLU A 94 1.16 -5.10 -30.19
N LEU A 95 1.61 -5.40 -31.42
CA LEU A 95 1.21 -6.60 -32.15
C LEU A 95 1.61 -7.86 -31.37
N GLY A 96 2.85 -7.94 -30.89
CA GLY A 96 3.34 -9.07 -30.11
C GLY A 96 2.57 -9.27 -28.79
N LYS A 97 2.11 -8.20 -28.14
CA LYS A 97 1.19 -8.31 -26.99
C LYS A 97 -0.14 -8.93 -27.41
N TRP A 98 -0.75 -8.45 -28.50
CA TRP A 98 -2.03 -8.94 -28.97
C TRP A 98 -1.98 -10.42 -29.38
N VAL A 99 -0.99 -10.80 -30.20
CA VAL A 99 -0.75 -12.20 -30.60
C VAL A 99 -0.58 -13.12 -29.38
N SER A 100 0.20 -12.68 -28.37
CA SER A 100 0.30 -13.44 -27.11
C SER A 100 -1.02 -13.57 -26.35
N ARG A 101 -1.93 -12.60 -26.46
CA ARG A 101 -3.26 -12.68 -25.82
C ARG A 101 -4.23 -13.58 -26.59
N CYS A 102 -4.15 -13.64 -27.92
CA CYS A 102 -4.93 -14.57 -28.74
C CYS A 102 -4.63 -16.04 -28.39
N HIS A 103 -3.44 -16.35 -27.87
CA HIS A 103 -3.14 -17.68 -27.31
C HIS A 103 -4.13 -18.11 -26.21
N ARG A 104 -4.69 -17.16 -25.44
CA ARG A 104 -5.64 -17.41 -24.36
C ARG A 104 -6.98 -17.95 -24.86
N LEU A 105 -7.26 -17.86 -26.16
CA LEU A 105 -8.41 -18.49 -26.81
C LEU A 105 -8.18 -19.96 -27.19
N GLY A 106 -6.95 -20.46 -27.02
CA GLY A 106 -6.57 -21.80 -27.48
C GLY A 106 -6.41 -21.89 -28.99
N LEU A 107 -6.09 -20.79 -29.67
CA LEU A 107 -5.80 -20.76 -31.10
C LEU A 107 -4.38 -21.28 -31.39
N GLY A 108 -4.25 -22.10 -32.43
CA GLY A 108 -2.96 -22.44 -33.06
C GLY A 108 -2.43 -21.29 -33.91
N ILE A 109 -1.15 -21.34 -34.32
CA ILE A 109 -0.56 -20.31 -35.19
C ILE A 109 -1.22 -20.31 -36.57
N ASP A 110 -1.33 -21.48 -37.20
CA ASP A 110 -1.95 -21.61 -38.54
C ASP A 110 -3.43 -21.26 -38.53
N GLU A 111 -4.15 -21.69 -37.48
CA GLU A 111 -5.56 -21.34 -37.28
C GLU A 111 -5.73 -19.82 -37.19
N PHE A 112 -4.89 -19.16 -36.38
CA PHE A 112 -4.91 -17.71 -36.25
C PHE A 112 -4.60 -16.99 -37.57
N LEU A 113 -3.56 -17.41 -38.30
CA LEU A 113 -3.22 -16.84 -39.61
C LEU A 113 -4.38 -16.99 -40.61
N ASN A 114 -5.00 -18.16 -40.67
CA ASN A 114 -6.13 -18.45 -41.55
C ASN A 114 -7.34 -17.54 -41.25
N VAL A 115 -7.61 -17.23 -39.97
CA VAL A 115 -8.65 -16.27 -39.60
C VAL A 115 -8.33 -14.88 -40.12
N LEU A 116 -7.10 -14.40 -39.93
CA LEU A 116 -6.69 -13.08 -40.39
C LEU A 116 -6.86 -12.97 -41.91
N GLU A 117 -6.37 -13.96 -42.66
CA GLU A 117 -6.43 -13.98 -44.13
C GLU A 117 -7.87 -14.03 -44.63
N LYS A 118 -8.72 -14.91 -44.07
CA LYS A 118 -10.16 -14.98 -44.41
C LYS A 118 -10.89 -13.68 -44.10
N HIS A 119 -10.58 -13.06 -42.96
CA HIS A 119 -11.18 -11.78 -42.58
C HIS A 119 -10.77 -10.67 -43.54
N ALA A 120 -9.49 -10.59 -43.90
CA ALA A 120 -8.98 -9.60 -44.84
C ALA A 120 -9.63 -9.72 -46.23
N VAL A 121 -9.85 -10.94 -46.71
CA VAL A 121 -10.58 -11.19 -47.97
C VAL A 121 -12.03 -10.72 -47.90
N SER A 122 -12.69 -10.94 -46.76
CA SER A 122 -14.13 -10.70 -46.61
C SER A 122 -14.46 -9.24 -46.25
N ASN A 123 -13.61 -8.57 -45.48
CA ASN A 123 -13.89 -7.27 -44.86
C ASN A 123 -12.84 -6.20 -45.19
N GLY A 124 -11.78 -6.55 -45.92
CA GLY A 124 -10.66 -5.67 -46.24
C GLY A 124 -9.55 -5.66 -45.19
N ASP A 125 -8.46 -4.97 -45.53
CA ASP A 125 -7.19 -5.01 -44.77
C ASP A 125 -7.10 -4.02 -43.59
N ARG A 126 -7.99 -3.01 -43.56
CA ARG A 126 -7.88 -1.84 -42.68
C ARG A 126 -8.22 -2.14 -41.21
N LEU A 127 -7.50 -1.51 -40.28
CA LEU A 127 -7.70 -1.61 -38.82
C LEU A 127 -7.61 -0.26 -38.08
N ASP A 128 -7.75 0.85 -38.81
CA ASP A 128 -7.62 2.21 -38.28
C ASP A 128 -8.80 2.65 -37.41
N SER A 129 -10.01 2.07 -37.58
CA SER A 129 -11.17 2.38 -36.74
C SER A 129 -11.49 1.30 -35.70
N LEU A 130 -12.18 1.69 -34.63
CA LEU A 130 -12.61 0.75 -33.59
C LEU A 130 -13.56 -0.31 -34.17
N SER A 131 -14.51 0.08 -35.02
CA SER A 131 -15.45 -0.86 -35.66
C SER A 131 -14.74 -1.93 -36.49
N LEU A 132 -13.71 -1.56 -37.25
CA LEU A 132 -12.89 -2.52 -38.02
C LEU A 132 -12.13 -3.49 -37.11
N ARG A 133 -11.52 -2.97 -36.03
CA ARG A 133 -10.84 -3.83 -35.04
C ARG A 133 -11.81 -4.77 -34.33
N LEU A 134 -13.00 -4.30 -33.97
CA LEU A 134 -14.04 -5.12 -33.37
C LEU A 134 -14.47 -6.23 -34.33
N ALA A 135 -14.71 -5.92 -35.60
CA ALA A 135 -15.07 -6.94 -36.60
C ALA A 135 -14.04 -8.06 -36.70
N LEU A 136 -12.74 -7.71 -36.71
CA LEU A 136 -11.67 -8.70 -36.67
C LEU A 136 -11.71 -9.53 -35.39
N LEU A 137 -11.93 -8.90 -34.23
CA LEU A 137 -12.04 -9.62 -32.96
C LEU A 137 -13.19 -10.62 -32.94
N SER A 138 -14.36 -10.28 -33.50
CA SER A 138 -15.45 -11.24 -33.65
C SER A 138 -15.00 -12.45 -34.47
N SER A 139 -14.32 -12.24 -35.62
CA SER A 139 -13.82 -13.36 -36.44
C SER A 139 -12.81 -14.24 -35.70
N VAL A 140 -11.90 -13.63 -34.92
CA VAL A 140 -10.93 -14.35 -34.07
C VAL A 140 -11.59 -15.13 -32.94
N LEU A 141 -12.69 -14.61 -32.37
CA LEU A 141 -13.46 -15.30 -31.32
C LEU A 141 -14.38 -16.39 -31.88
N ASN A 142 -14.84 -16.23 -33.11
CA ASN A 142 -15.79 -17.15 -33.72
C ASN A 142 -15.18 -18.53 -33.97
N GLU A 143 -13.91 -18.64 -34.38
CA GLU A 143 -13.25 -19.95 -34.55
C GLU A 143 -13.28 -20.83 -33.29
N PRO A 144 -12.73 -20.38 -32.13
CA PRO A 144 -12.81 -21.18 -30.91
C PRO A 144 -14.25 -21.31 -30.40
N GLY A 145 -15.11 -20.33 -30.66
CA GLY A 145 -16.55 -20.39 -30.34
C GLY A 145 -17.26 -21.54 -31.03
N VAL A 146 -17.15 -21.62 -32.35
CA VAL A 146 -17.71 -22.70 -33.18
C VAL A 146 -17.13 -24.05 -32.77
N ARG A 147 -15.80 -24.13 -32.62
CA ARG A 147 -15.11 -25.36 -32.18
C ARG A 147 -15.63 -25.89 -30.84
N ASN A 148 -15.97 -25.00 -29.92
CA ASN A 148 -16.44 -25.35 -28.59
C ASN A 148 -17.97 -25.43 -28.48
N GLY A 149 -18.72 -25.19 -29.57
CA GLY A 149 -20.18 -25.17 -29.58
C GLY A 149 -20.79 -24.03 -28.75
N ALA A 150 -20.09 -22.90 -28.61
CA ALA A 150 -20.60 -21.75 -27.87
C ALA A 150 -21.76 -21.08 -28.62
N SER A 151 -22.82 -20.71 -27.90
CA SER A 151 -23.90 -19.85 -28.43
C SER A 151 -23.72 -18.38 -28.06
N HIS A 152 -22.83 -18.07 -27.12
CA HIS A 152 -22.47 -16.72 -26.73
C HIS A 152 -20.96 -16.54 -26.85
N LEU A 153 -20.57 -15.48 -27.55
CA LEU A 153 -19.17 -15.06 -27.61
C LEU A 153 -18.99 -13.81 -26.75
N GLY A 154 -17.76 -13.46 -26.42
CA GLY A 154 -17.55 -12.32 -25.56
C GLY A 154 -16.08 -11.99 -25.38
N PHE A 155 -15.81 -10.81 -24.86
CA PHE A 155 -14.49 -10.49 -24.33
C PHE A 155 -14.56 -9.37 -23.30
N LYS A 156 -13.56 -9.33 -22.43
CA LYS A 156 -13.40 -8.23 -21.47
C LYS A 156 -13.21 -6.89 -22.18
N VAL A 157 -14.09 -5.93 -21.89
CA VAL A 157 -14.04 -4.55 -22.38
C VAL A 157 -13.43 -3.65 -21.30
N THR A 158 -12.54 -2.75 -21.71
CA THR A 158 -11.79 -1.85 -20.79
C THR A 158 -11.98 -0.36 -21.06
N ASP A 159 -12.70 -0.02 -22.12
CA ASP A 159 -13.09 1.36 -22.46
C ASP A 159 -14.60 1.56 -22.25
N THR A 160 -15.09 2.73 -22.65
CA THR A 160 -16.48 3.17 -22.48
C THR A 160 -17.19 3.39 -23.82
N ALA A 161 -16.70 2.83 -24.92
CA ALA A 161 -17.25 3.03 -26.26
C ALA A 161 -18.50 2.16 -26.54
N TYR A 162 -19.32 1.90 -25.52
CA TYR A 162 -20.40 0.90 -25.51
C TYR A 162 -21.36 1.01 -26.70
N GLU A 163 -21.72 2.22 -27.12
CA GLU A 163 -22.56 2.46 -28.31
C GLU A 163 -21.95 1.91 -29.60
N THR A 164 -20.61 1.92 -29.73
CA THR A 164 -19.93 1.35 -30.89
C THR A 164 -20.00 -0.18 -30.88
N TYR A 165 -19.90 -0.79 -29.68
CA TYR A 165 -20.09 -2.23 -29.51
C TYR A 165 -21.52 -2.62 -29.86
N LEU A 166 -22.52 -1.92 -29.33
CA LEU A 166 -23.93 -2.23 -29.55
C LEU A 166 -24.35 -2.02 -31.01
N ALA A 167 -23.82 -1.00 -31.67
CA ALA A 167 -24.08 -0.76 -33.09
C ALA A 167 -23.57 -1.91 -33.99
N LEU A 168 -22.47 -2.56 -33.61
CA LEU A 168 -21.89 -3.68 -34.35
C LEU A 168 -22.49 -5.03 -33.91
N TYR A 169 -22.79 -5.16 -32.62
CA TYR A 169 -23.31 -6.36 -31.95
C TYR A 169 -24.66 -6.05 -31.29
N PRO A 170 -25.77 -5.94 -32.06
CA PRO A 170 -27.06 -5.52 -31.51
C PRO A 170 -27.62 -6.48 -30.45
N ASN A 171 -27.22 -7.75 -30.48
CA ASN A 171 -27.62 -8.78 -29.52
C ASN A 171 -26.60 -8.92 -28.36
N SER A 172 -25.95 -7.81 -27.98
CA SER A 172 -24.93 -7.81 -26.93
C SER A 172 -25.49 -7.49 -25.55
N TYR A 173 -24.80 -7.98 -24.55
CA TYR A 173 -25.09 -7.83 -23.13
C TYR A 173 -23.83 -7.37 -22.40
N PHE A 174 -23.97 -6.42 -21.48
CA PHE A 174 -22.87 -5.80 -20.75
C PHE A 174 -23.04 -5.99 -19.25
N VAL A 175 -22.01 -6.56 -18.61
CA VAL A 175 -21.99 -6.78 -17.16
C VAL A 175 -20.85 -5.98 -16.58
N TYR A 176 -21.18 -4.88 -15.91
CA TYR A 176 -20.20 -4.01 -15.28
C TYR A 176 -19.93 -4.44 -13.86
N ILE A 177 -18.76 -5.03 -13.62
CA ILE A 177 -18.33 -5.36 -12.27
C ILE A 177 -17.78 -4.12 -11.56
N VAL A 178 -18.43 -3.73 -10.47
CA VAL A 178 -17.98 -2.67 -9.57
C VAL A 178 -17.38 -3.27 -8.31
N ARG A 179 -16.42 -2.57 -7.73
CA ARG A 179 -15.78 -2.92 -6.46
C ARG A 179 -15.58 -1.65 -5.66
N ASP A 180 -15.52 -1.78 -4.34
CA ASP A 180 -15.18 -0.69 -3.44
C ASP A 180 -13.94 0.09 -3.94
N PRO A 181 -14.03 1.42 -4.19
CA PRO A 181 -12.93 2.18 -4.75
C PRO A 181 -11.69 2.20 -3.85
N ARG A 182 -11.86 2.01 -2.54
CA ARG A 182 -10.76 1.91 -1.57
C ARG A 182 -9.98 0.62 -1.80
N ASP A 183 -10.68 -0.50 -1.99
CA ASP A 183 -10.05 -1.78 -2.31
C ASP A 183 -9.43 -1.80 -3.71
N VAL A 184 -10.02 -1.09 -4.67
CA VAL A 184 -9.45 -0.88 -6.00
C VAL A 184 -8.11 -0.15 -5.89
N TYR A 185 -8.06 0.96 -5.15
CA TYR A 185 -6.81 1.72 -4.95
C TYR A 185 -5.76 0.93 -4.16
N ALA A 186 -6.16 0.27 -3.06
CA ALA A 186 -5.29 -0.65 -2.32
C ALA A 186 -4.67 -1.72 -3.23
N SER A 187 -5.47 -2.31 -4.12
CA SER A 187 -4.97 -3.29 -5.08
C SER A 187 -4.08 -2.69 -6.17
N LEU A 188 -4.24 -1.40 -6.53
CA LEU A 188 -3.36 -0.72 -7.49
C LEU A 188 -1.99 -0.44 -6.88
N MET A 189 -1.96 0.00 -5.61
CA MET A 189 -0.74 0.27 -4.86
C MET A 189 0.08 -1.01 -4.64
N ALA A 190 -0.57 -2.10 -4.22
CA ALA A 190 0.11 -3.38 -4.00
C ALA A 190 0.71 -4.01 -5.27
N ALA A 191 0.22 -3.62 -6.45
CA ALA A 191 0.69 -4.14 -7.73
C ALA A 191 1.62 -3.15 -8.49
N ASP A 192 2.02 -2.06 -7.82
CA ASP A 192 2.95 -1.04 -8.31
C ASP A 192 2.61 -0.49 -9.71
N PHE A 193 1.33 -0.21 -9.96
CA PHE A 193 0.88 0.32 -11.26
C PHE A 193 1.18 1.81 -11.46
N GLY A 194 1.79 2.50 -10.48
CA GLY A 194 2.14 3.93 -10.57
C GLY A 194 0.94 4.88 -10.68
N VAL A 195 -0.27 4.46 -10.30
CA VAL A 195 -1.48 5.29 -10.39
C VAL A 195 -1.74 6.00 -9.07
N GLY A 196 -1.56 7.32 -9.05
CA GLY A 196 -1.85 8.13 -7.87
C GLY A 196 -3.35 8.16 -7.50
N LEU A 197 -3.64 8.35 -6.21
CA LEU A 197 -4.99 8.34 -5.62
C LEU A 197 -6.03 9.12 -6.44
N ARG A 198 -5.73 10.37 -6.82
CA ARG A 198 -6.67 11.22 -7.56
C ARG A 198 -7.03 10.63 -8.92
N ALA A 199 -6.05 10.05 -9.62
CA ALA A 199 -6.29 9.42 -10.92
C ALA A 199 -7.10 8.12 -10.78
N ALA A 200 -6.82 7.32 -9.74
CA ALA A 200 -7.57 6.11 -9.43
C ALA A 200 -9.05 6.42 -9.13
N ALA A 201 -9.30 7.36 -8.20
CA ALA A 201 -10.65 7.81 -7.85
C ALA A 201 -11.41 8.36 -9.07
N GLN A 202 -10.76 9.24 -9.85
CA GLN A 202 -11.38 9.81 -11.05
C GLN A 202 -11.74 8.77 -12.11
N ARG A 203 -10.88 7.76 -12.30
CA ARG A 203 -11.13 6.65 -13.23
C ARG A 203 -12.29 5.78 -12.76
N TRP A 204 -12.39 5.55 -11.44
CA TRP A 204 -13.49 4.81 -10.84
C TRP A 204 -14.83 5.50 -11.09
N VAL A 205 -14.93 6.79 -10.73
CA VAL A 205 -16.13 7.62 -10.95
C VAL A 205 -16.53 7.64 -12.42
N LYS A 206 -15.62 8.04 -13.32
CA LYS A 206 -15.93 8.17 -14.76
C LYS A 206 -16.38 6.87 -15.39
N GLY A 207 -15.78 5.75 -14.98
CA GLY A 207 -16.12 4.44 -15.52
C GLY A 207 -17.56 4.05 -15.20
N ILE A 208 -17.99 4.29 -13.96
CA ILE A 208 -19.33 3.94 -13.49
C ILE A 208 -20.37 4.89 -14.08
N GLU A 209 -20.10 6.21 -14.07
CA GLU A 209 -21.01 7.20 -14.66
C GLU A 209 -21.25 6.96 -16.15
N ALA A 210 -20.19 6.63 -16.91
CA ALA A 210 -20.32 6.31 -18.32
C ALA A 210 -21.16 5.05 -18.55
N PHE A 211 -21.00 4.03 -17.69
CA PHE A 211 -21.81 2.82 -17.76
C PHE A 211 -23.27 3.06 -17.35
N GLN A 212 -23.52 3.81 -16.28
CA GLN A 212 -24.88 4.16 -15.84
C GLN A 212 -25.62 4.98 -16.92
N ALA A 213 -24.93 5.91 -17.60
CA ALA A 213 -25.50 6.67 -18.70
C ALA A 213 -25.88 5.79 -19.90
N PHE A 214 -25.09 4.75 -20.18
CA PHE A 214 -25.37 3.75 -21.21
C PHE A 214 -26.52 2.80 -20.78
N GLN A 215 -26.47 2.29 -19.54
CA GLN A 215 -27.50 1.44 -18.96
C GLN A 215 -28.87 2.13 -18.91
N ALA A 216 -28.93 3.43 -18.64
CA ALA A 216 -30.18 4.18 -18.65
C ALA A 216 -30.87 4.18 -20.02
N GLN A 217 -30.11 4.03 -21.10
CA GLN A 217 -30.64 3.94 -22.47
C GLN A 217 -30.93 2.49 -22.89
N HIS A 218 -30.19 1.52 -22.33
CA HIS A 218 -30.27 0.09 -22.70
C HIS A 218 -30.40 -0.82 -21.47
N PRO A 219 -31.47 -0.69 -20.65
CA PRO A 219 -31.57 -1.33 -19.34
C PRO A 219 -31.68 -2.87 -19.40
N ASP A 220 -32.20 -3.42 -20.49
CA ASP A 220 -32.35 -4.87 -20.69
C ASP A 220 -31.03 -5.53 -21.12
N GLN A 221 -30.08 -4.75 -21.61
CA GLN A 221 -28.78 -5.23 -22.07
C GLN A 221 -27.66 -4.99 -21.05
N CYS A 222 -27.96 -4.37 -19.91
CA CYS A 222 -26.96 -3.88 -18.96
C CYS A 222 -27.26 -4.30 -17.52
N ARG A 223 -26.24 -4.85 -16.85
CA ARG A 223 -26.28 -5.15 -15.39
C ARG A 223 -25.02 -4.64 -14.70
N ILE A 224 -25.20 -4.15 -13.47
CA ILE A 224 -24.09 -3.84 -12.55
C ILE A 224 -24.01 -5.00 -11.57
N LEU A 225 -22.82 -5.56 -11.39
CA LEU A 225 -22.54 -6.63 -10.45
C LEU A 225 -21.50 -6.13 -9.44
N ARG A 226 -21.74 -6.26 -8.14
CA ARG A 226 -20.72 -5.98 -7.13
C ARG A 226 -19.76 -7.15 -7.02
N TYR A 227 -18.47 -6.84 -6.96
CA TYR A 227 -17.40 -7.81 -6.74
C TYR A 227 -17.60 -8.54 -5.41
N GLU A 228 -18.02 -7.81 -4.38
CA GLU A 228 -18.26 -8.33 -3.04
C GLU A 228 -19.35 -9.41 -3.07
N ASP A 229 -20.44 -9.16 -3.78
CA ASP A 229 -21.55 -10.12 -3.94
C ASP A 229 -21.09 -11.36 -4.72
N LEU A 230 -20.31 -11.16 -5.80
CA LEU A 230 -19.75 -12.24 -6.61
C LEU A 230 -18.84 -13.18 -5.81
N VAL A 231 -18.04 -12.68 -4.87
CA VAL A 231 -17.14 -13.54 -4.09
C VAL A 231 -17.79 -14.09 -2.82
N GLN A 232 -18.86 -13.46 -2.34
CA GLN A 232 -19.60 -13.91 -1.16
C GLN A 232 -20.61 -15.01 -1.51
N ASP A 233 -21.37 -14.83 -2.59
CA ASP A 233 -22.34 -15.81 -3.10
C ASP A 233 -22.25 -15.88 -4.64
N PRO A 234 -21.21 -16.55 -5.17
CA PRO A 234 -21.00 -16.66 -6.62
C PRO A 234 -22.16 -17.33 -7.34
N GLY A 235 -22.87 -18.26 -6.68
CA GLY A 235 -23.99 -18.98 -7.26
C GLY A 235 -25.17 -18.05 -7.57
N ALA A 236 -25.60 -17.26 -6.58
CA ALA A 236 -26.67 -16.28 -6.78
C ALA A 236 -26.27 -15.20 -7.81
N ALA A 237 -25.07 -14.63 -7.64
CA ALA A 237 -24.57 -13.55 -8.50
C ALA A 237 -24.46 -13.96 -9.98
N LEU A 238 -23.93 -15.16 -10.27
CA LEU A 238 -23.75 -15.62 -11.64
C LEU A 238 -25.03 -16.16 -12.26
N SER A 239 -25.95 -16.72 -11.46
CA SER A 239 -27.28 -17.12 -11.94
C SER A 239 -28.05 -15.94 -12.52
N GLU A 240 -27.99 -14.77 -11.88
CA GLU A 240 -28.60 -13.54 -12.41
C GLU A 240 -27.96 -13.12 -13.75
N VAL A 241 -26.63 -13.17 -13.84
CA VAL A 241 -25.90 -12.80 -15.06
C VAL A 241 -26.23 -13.73 -16.23
N PHE A 242 -26.26 -15.05 -16.02
CA PHE A 242 -26.62 -16.02 -17.06
C PHE A 242 -28.09 -15.94 -17.44
N GLY A 243 -28.97 -15.70 -16.47
CA GLY A 243 -30.40 -15.48 -16.70
C GLY A 243 -30.68 -14.32 -17.64
N MET A 244 -29.89 -13.23 -17.58
CA MET A 244 -30.01 -12.10 -18.51
C MET A 244 -29.79 -12.51 -19.98
N VAL A 245 -28.94 -13.51 -20.23
CA VAL A 245 -28.63 -14.00 -21.57
C VAL A 245 -29.37 -15.29 -21.94
N GLY A 246 -30.34 -15.69 -21.12
CA GLY A 246 -31.14 -16.91 -21.34
C GLY A 246 -30.34 -18.20 -21.21
N LEU A 247 -29.31 -18.21 -20.36
CA LEU A 247 -28.54 -19.41 -20.00
C LEU A 247 -28.84 -19.82 -18.56
N GLU A 248 -28.82 -21.13 -18.30
CA GLU A 248 -28.86 -21.69 -16.94
C GLU A 248 -27.44 -21.81 -16.39
N MET A 249 -27.24 -21.56 -15.10
CA MET A 249 -25.92 -21.69 -14.47
C MET A 249 -25.48 -23.16 -14.42
N GLU A 250 -24.25 -23.45 -14.84
CA GLU A 250 -23.61 -24.77 -14.73
C GLU A 250 -22.71 -24.85 -13.49
N GLU A 251 -22.58 -26.04 -12.87
CA GLU A 251 -21.66 -26.26 -11.73
C GLU A 251 -20.20 -25.96 -12.08
N THR A 252 -19.81 -26.18 -13.35
CA THR A 252 -18.46 -25.90 -13.89
C THR A 252 -18.05 -24.45 -13.73
N VAL A 253 -19.01 -23.52 -13.66
CA VAL A 253 -18.79 -22.09 -13.44
C VAL A 253 -18.22 -21.82 -12.04
N LEU A 254 -18.74 -22.52 -11.02
CA LEU A 254 -18.27 -22.37 -9.64
C LEU A 254 -16.88 -22.98 -9.45
N ALA A 255 -16.52 -23.95 -10.30
CA ALA A 255 -15.20 -24.56 -10.38
C ALA A 255 -14.38 -24.04 -11.58
N PHE A 256 -14.49 -22.75 -11.93
CA PHE A 256 -13.84 -22.21 -13.13
C PHE A 256 -12.31 -22.41 -13.15
N GLN A 257 -11.67 -22.56 -11.99
CA GLN A 257 -10.23 -22.85 -11.88
C GLN A 257 -9.82 -24.21 -12.48
N ASP A 258 -10.79 -25.12 -12.63
CA ASP A 258 -10.61 -26.45 -13.22
C ASP A 258 -11.19 -26.52 -14.64
N SER A 259 -11.61 -25.37 -15.19
CA SER A 259 -12.30 -25.29 -16.48
C SER A 259 -11.35 -25.13 -17.67
N LYS A 260 -11.93 -24.99 -18.88
CA LYS A 260 -11.23 -24.69 -20.14
C LYS A 260 -10.53 -23.32 -20.17
N ALA A 261 -10.68 -22.48 -19.14
CA ALA A 261 -10.19 -21.11 -19.12
C ALA A 261 -8.64 -21.03 -19.13
N ARG A 262 -8.05 -20.84 -20.32
CA ARG A 262 -6.58 -20.78 -20.50
C ARG A 262 -5.89 -19.55 -19.91
N ILE A 263 -6.66 -18.57 -19.40
CA ILE A 263 -6.09 -17.43 -18.66
C ILE A 263 -5.30 -17.89 -17.43
N LEU A 264 -5.66 -19.04 -16.85
CA LEU A 264 -5.02 -19.63 -15.67
C LEU A 264 -3.56 -20.04 -15.92
N ASP A 265 -3.21 -20.41 -17.15
CA ASP A 265 -1.84 -20.83 -17.54
C ASP A 265 -1.08 -19.75 -18.32
N SER A 266 -1.56 -18.51 -18.20
CA SER A 266 -0.94 -17.34 -18.83
C SER A 266 -0.04 -16.57 -17.84
N SER A 267 0.79 -15.68 -18.38
CA SER A 267 1.59 -14.74 -17.57
C SER A 267 0.76 -13.53 -17.08
N HIS A 268 -0.56 -13.68 -16.95
CA HIS A 268 -1.43 -12.59 -16.52
C HIS A 268 -1.22 -12.31 -15.02
N PRO A 269 -1.14 -11.04 -14.57
CA PRO A 269 -0.83 -10.70 -13.17
C PRO A 269 -1.77 -11.32 -12.13
N ASN A 270 -3.02 -11.60 -12.52
CA ASN A 270 -4.00 -12.24 -11.64
C ASN A 270 -4.09 -13.77 -11.76
N ALA A 271 -3.30 -14.42 -12.62
CA ALA A 271 -3.43 -15.87 -12.87
C ALA A 271 -3.27 -16.69 -11.58
N ALA A 272 -2.29 -16.37 -10.73
CA ALA A 272 -2.07 -17.04 -9.45
C ALA A 272 -3.24 -16.90 -8.46
N ASN A 273 -3.96 -15.77 -8.49
CA ASN A 273 -5.15 -15.57 -7.66
C ASN A 273 -6.36 -16.29 -8.24
N LEU A 274 -6.52 -16.34 -9.56
CA LEU A 274 -7.61 -17.07 -10.21
C LEU A 274 -7.58 -18.58 -9.92
N LYS A 275 -6.38 -19.16 -9.78
CA LYS A 275 -6.21 -20.58 -9.39
C LYS A 275 -6.76 -20.92 -7.99
N LYS A 276 -7.09 -19.91 -7.17
CA LYS A 276 -7.67 -20.09 -5.83
C LYS A 276 -9.20 -20.16 -5.84
N GLY A 277 -9.84 -20.03 -7.00
CA GLY A 277 -11.30 -19.93 -7.11
C GLY A 277 -11.86 -18.61 -6.56
N PHE A 278 -13.09 -18.63 -6.04
CA PHE A 278 -13.72 -17.50 -5.36
C PHE A 278 -13.19 -17.38 -3.92
N PHE A 279 -12.71 -16.20 -3.53
CA PHE A 279 -12.23 -15.94 -2.17
C PHE A 279 -12.50 -14.50 -1.72
N GLY A 280 -12.90 -14.35 -0.46
CA GLY A 280 -13.29 -13.06 0.15
C GLY A 280 -12.14 -12.23 0.71
N ASN A 281 -10.91 -12.75 0.83
CA ASN A 281 -9.79 -12.06 1.53
C ASN A 281 -9.36 -10.72 0.91
N SER A 282 -9.86 -10.41 -0.29
CA SER A 282 -9.61 -9.12 -0.94
C SER A 282 -10.65 -8.06 -0.59
N VAL A 283 -11.79 -8.44 -0.01
CA VAL A 283 -12.84 -7.52 0.45
C VAL A 283 -12.39 -6.83 1.73
N GLY A 284 -12.49 -5.51 1.79
CA GLY A 284 -12.04 -4.71 2.93
C GLY A 284 -10.53 -4.64 3.10
N ARG A 285 -9.74 -5.06 2.09
CA ARG A 285 -8.27 -5.01 2.15
C ARG A 285 -7.73 -3.59 2.34
N TYR A 286 -8.48 -2.57 1.94
CA TYR A 286 -8.12 -1.17 2.13
C TYR A 286 -7.84 -0.84 3.61
N VAL A 287 -8.49 -1.55 4.54
CA VAL A 287 -8.30 -1.40 5.98
C VAL A 287 -6.84 -1.72 6.39
N ARG A 288 -6.25 -2.71 5.75
CA ARG A 288 -4.84 -3.10 5.98
C ARG A 288 -3.89 -2.28 5.12
N ASP A 289 -4.30 -1.97 3.89
CA ASP A 289 -3.36 -1.56 2.86
C ASP A 289 -3.21 -0.02 2.78
N LEU A 290 -4.23 0.77 3.15
CA LEU A 290 -4.25 2.23 2.99
C LEU A 290 -4.08 3.01 4.30
N THR A 291 -3.59 4.24 4.19
CA THR A 291 -3.58 5.22 5.30
C THR A 291 -4.92 5.95 5.43
N ARG A 292 -5.17 6.59 6.58
CA ARG A 292 -6.37 7.41 6.81
C ARG A 292 -6.55 8.50 5.74
N SER A 293 -5.47 9.23 5.46
CA SER A 293 -5.47 10.30 4.46
C SER A 293 -5.83 9.78 3.06
N GLU A 294 -5.37 8.57 2.72
CA GLU A 294 -5.73 7.92 1.46
C GLU A 294 -7.20 7.49 1.43
N VAL A 295 -7.72 6.88 2.50
CA VAL A 295 -9.13 6.51 2.60
C VAL A 295 -10.02 7.75 2.49
N GLN A 296 -9.73 8.80 3.26
CA GLN A 296 -10.44 10.09 3.18
C GLN A 296 -10.33 10.74 1.79
N GLY A 297 -9.15 10.66 1.18
CA GLY A 297 -8.92 11.17 -0.17
C GLY A 297 -9.77 10.46 -1.24
N ILE A 298 -10.05 9.16 -1.06
CA ILE A 298 -10.94 8.39 -1.94
C ILE A 298 -12.39 8.71 -1.63
N GLU A 299 -12.81 8.66 -0.37
CA GLU A 299 -14.19 8.90 0.06
C GLU A 299 -14.68 10.31 -0.29
N SER A 300 -13.83 11.32 -0.13
CA SER A 300 -14.16 12.70 -0.54
C SER A 300 -14.39 12.87 -2.05
N ARG A 301 -13.93 11.92 -2.87
CA ARG A 301 -14.06 11.97 -4.34
C ARG A 301 -15.09 10.99 -4.89
N CYS A 302 -15.26 9.85 -4.24
CA CYS A 302 -16.11 8.76 -4.68
C CYS A 302 -17.39 8.62 -3.84
N GLY A 303 -17.51 9.33 -2.71
CA GLY A 303 -18.49 9.08 -1.65
C GLY A 303 -19.95 9.04 -2.10
N GLU A 304 -20.37 9.94 -3.00
CA GLU A 304 -21.74 9.95 -3.52
C GLU A 304 -22.07 8.66 -4.28
N LEU A 305 -21.21 8.26 -5.22
CA LEU A 305 -21.36 7.00 -5.97
C LEU A 305 -21.14 5.77 -5.10
N MET A 306 -20.25 5.84 -4.10
CA MET A 306 -20.07 4.78 -3.11
C MET A 306 -21.38 4.50 -2.38
N HIS A 307 -22.01 5.55 -1.85
CA HIS A 307 -23.28 5.43 -1.16
C HIS A 307 -24.40 4.89 -2.09
N ALA A 308 -24.49 5.42 -3.32
CA ALA A 308 -25.45 4.94 -4.31
C ALA A 308 -25.29 3.46 -4.67
N LEU A 309 -24.08 2.92 -4.52
CA LEU A 309 -23.74 1.53 -4.78
C LEU A 309 -23.68 0.69 -3.51
N SER A 310 -24.13 1.19 -2.35
CA SER A 310 -24.12 0.48 -1.05
C SER A 310 -22.72 0.22 -0.48
N TYR A 311 -21.80 1.17 -0.62
CA TYR A 311 -20.52 1.20 0.10
C TYR A 311 -20.55 2.29 1.17
N SER A 312 -20.54 1.88 2.45
CA SER A 312 -20.50 2.80 3.59
C SER A 312 -19.11 3.43 3.75
N ALA A 313 -19.07 4.65 4.29
CA ALA A 313 -17.83 5.28 4.73
C ALA A 313 -17.10 4.41 5.76
N ALA A 314 -15.78 4.44 5.74
CA ALA A 314 -14.96 3.65 6.64
C ALA A 314 -15.05 4.22 8.06
N ASP A 315 -15.10 3.35 9.05
CA ASP A 315 -14.82 3.74 10.43
C ASP A 315 -13.31 3.99 10.55
N LEU A 316 -12.90 5.25 10.41
CA LEU A 316 -11.49 5.64 10.42
C LEU A 316 -10.82 5.36 11.77
N ASP A 317 -11.58 5.24 12.85
CA ASP A 317 -11.05 4.91 14.17
C ASP A 317 -10.58 3.45 14.20
N SER A 318 -11.33 2.54 13.56
CA SER A 318 -10.96 1.12 13.40
C SER A 318 -9.69 0.87 12.57
N LEU A 319 -9.26 1.86 11.77
CA LEU A 319 -8.04 1.78 10.94
C LEU A 319 -6.76 2.10 11.72
N LEU A 320 -6.90 2.80 12.85
CA LEU A 320 -5.78 3.39 13.58
C LEU A 320 -5.51 2.73 14.92
N THR A 321 -6.50 2.08 15.52
CA THR A 321 -6.42 1.63 16.91
C THR A 321 -6.01 0.17 17.04
N TYR A 322 -5.00 -0.05 17.88
CA TYR A 322 -4.78 -1.31 18.57
C TYR A 322 -5.33 -1.17 19.98
N ASP A 323 -6.49 -1.77 20.24
CA ASP A 323 -7.03 -1.84 21.59
C ASP A 323 -6.26 -2.87 22.39
N ILE A 324 -5.63 -2.42 23.48
CA ILE A 324 -4.97 -3.33 24.42
C ILE A 324 -6.07 -4.04 25.20
N PRO A 325 -6.15 -5.39 25.15
CA PRO A 325 -7.13 -6.13 25.94
C PRO A 325 -7.03 -5.76 27.43
N ALA A 326 -8.17 -5.58 28.09
CA ALA A 326 -8.21 -5.08 29.48
C ALA A 326 -7.48 -5.99 30.48
N ASP A 327 -7.47 -7.29 30.22
CA ASP A 327 -6.70 -8.29 30.96
C ASP A 327 -5.19 -8.16 30.71
N GLU A 328 -4.77 -7.95 29.46
CA GLU A 328 -3.37 -7.66 29.12
C GLU A 328 -2.90 -6.38 29.83
N PHE A 329 -3.70 -5.32 29.78
CA PHE A 329 -3.39 -4.05 30.45
C PHE A 329 -3.23 -4.24 31.97
N LYS A 330 -4.17 -4.93 32.62
CA LYS A 330 -4.09 -5.23 34.06
C LYS A 330 -2.86 -6.07 34.41
N ALA A 331 -2.54 -7.08 33.59
CA ALA A 331 -1.37 -7.92 33.78
C ALA A 331 -0.06 -7.11 33.66
N LYS A 332 0.02 -6.20 32.68
CA LYS A 332 1.14 -5.28 32.52
C LYS A 332 1.29 -4.35 33.72
N GLN A 333 0.21 -3.72 34.18
CA GLN A 333 0.23 -2.84 35.37
C GLN A 333 0.74 -3.58 36.62
N LYS A 334 0.25 -4.80 36.87
CA LYS A 334 0.73 -5.63 37.99
C LYS A 334 2.20 -6.00 37.85
N TRP A 335 2.68 -6.26 36.64
CA TRP A 335 4.10 -6.54 36.41
C TRP A 335 4.96 -5.29 36.66
N LEU A 336 4.51 -4.11 36.22
CA LEU A 336 5.20 -2.83 36.42
C LEU A 336 5.31 -2.46 37.90
N SER A 337 4.25 -2.65 38.69
CA SER A 337 4.27 -2.35 40.13
C SER A 337 5.34 -3.14 40.89
N ASN A 338 5.67 -4.35 40.43
CA ASN A 338 6.70 -5.19 41.03
C ASN A 338 8.13 -4.79 40.64
N LYS A 339 8.31 -3.76 39.80
CA LYS A 339 9.61 -3.28 39.34
C LYS A 339 10.12 -2.06 40.11
N ARG A 340 9.30 -1.42 40.94
CA ARG A 340 9.69 -0.16 41.60
C ARG A 340 10.91 -0.35 42.50
N LYS A 341 11.81 0.62 42.43
CA LYS A 341 13.09 0.69 43.17
C LYS A 341 13.43 2.08 43.66
N TYR A 342 12.72 3.11 43.17
CA TYR A 342 12.90 4.49 43.58
C TYR A 342 11.54 5.20 43.72
N TRP A 343 11.49 6.21 44.56
CA TRP A 343 10.29 6.95 44.97
C TRP A 343 10.50 8.46 44.71
N PRO A 344 9.44 9.30 44.77
CA PRO A 344 9.56 10.72 44.50
C PRO A 344 10.64 11.44 45.33
N GLU A 345 10.86 11.01 46.57
CA GLU A 345 11.89 11.56 47.46
C GLU A 345 13.32 11.27 46.94
N ASP A 346 13.56 10.07 46.40
CA ASP A 346 14.85 9.72 45.77
C ASP A 346 15.11 10.58 44.53
N TYR A 347 14.04 10.94 43.80
CA TYR A 347 14.13 11.78 42.62
C TYR A 347 14.45 13.23 43.01
N GLU A 348 13.82 13.71 44.08
CA GLU A 348 14.11 15.01 44.66
C GLU A 348 15.56 15.09 45.16
N GLU A 349 16.04 14.08 45.88
CA GLU A 349 17.43 14.01 46.33
C GLU A 349 18.41 13.98 45.15
N LEU A 350 18.11 13.21 44.10
CA LEU A 350 18.94 13.12 42.89
C LEU A 350 19.08 14.49 42.20
N LEU A 351 18.01 15.27 42.14
CA LEU A 351 17.98 16.54 41.43
C LEU A 351 18.41 17.74 42.31
N ALA A 352 18.27 17.65 43.63
CA ALA A 352 18.55 18.74 44.56
C ALA A 352 19.89 19.48 44.33
N PRO A 353 21.02 18.81 44.00
CA PRO A 353 22.29 19.49 43.75
C PRO A 353 22.30 20.40 42.51
N TYR A 354 21.34 20.23 41.60
CA TYR A 354 21.28 20.90 40.30
C TYR A 354 20.13 21.92 40.22
N LEU A 355 19.21 21.88 41.17
CA LEU A 355 18.11 22.84 41.26
C LEU A 355 18.53 24.09 42.07
N GLY A 356 17.78 25.19 41.97
CA GLY A 356 18.07 26.43 42.71
C GLY A 356 18.83 27.51 41.93
N GLY A 357 18.87 27.43 40.59
CA GLY A 357 19.32 28.52 39.70
C GLY A 357 20.79 28.50 39.30
N ALA A 358 21.59 27.56 39.84
CA ALA A 358 22.98 27.35 39.42
C ALA A 358 23.07 26.66 38.05
N TYR A 359 22.10 25.80 37.72
CA TYR A 359 22.00 25.13 36.42
C TYR A 359 20.81 25.66 35.63
N GLU A 360 21.00 25.80 34.32
CA GLU A 360 19.94 26.03 33.36
C GLU A 360 19.26 24.69 33.01
N LEU A 361 17.93 24.66 33.06
CA LEU A 361 17.12 23.49 32.72
C LEU A 361 16.76 23.52 31.23
N MET A 362 17.28 22.55 30.49
CA MET A 362 17.07 22.44 29.05
C MET A 362 16.52 21.07 28.69
N THR A 363 15.66 21.02 27.67
CA THR A 363 15.39 19.75 26.99
C THR A 363 16.58 19.37 26.11
N LEU A 364 16.64 18.11 25.65
CA LEU A 364 17.68 17.70 24.73
C LEU A 364 17.60 18.47 23.40
N GLN A 365 16.40 18.70 22.87
CA GLN A 365 16.25 19.54 21.67
C GLN A 365 16.88 20.92 21.88
N GLU A 366 16.59 21.61 22.99
CA GLU A 366 17.18 22.93 23.27
C GLU A 366 18.71 22.88 23.38
N LEU A 367 19.27 21.80 23.93
CA LEU A 367 20.71 21.59 24.03
C LEU A 367 21.38 21.39 22.65
N TYR A 368 20.68 20.81 21.67
CA TYR A 368 21.25 20.42 20.38
C TYR A 368 20.84 21.26 19.18
N SER A 369 19.71 21.97 19.25
CA SER A 369 19.32 22.91 18.21
C SER A 369 20.43 23.95 18.01
N ASP A 370 20.45 24.64 16.86
CA ASP A 370 21.43 25.70 16.56
C ASP A 370 21.30 26.97 17.46
N GLY A 371 20.75 26.81 18.66
CA GLY A 371 20.50 27.83 19.67
C GLY A 371 21.77 28.39 20.34
N PRO A 372 21.57 29.18 21.41
CA PRO A 372 22.64 29.97 22.03
C PRO A 372 23.76 29.09 22.58
N LYS A 373 24.98 29.64 22.56
CA LYS A 373 26.15 29.01 23.15
C LYS A 373 25.95 28.90 24.67
N LEU A 374 26.33 27.77 25.28
CA LEU A 374 26.19 27.62 26.73
C LEU A 374 27.02 28.67 27.48
N GLU A 375 26.37 29.35 28.42
CA GLU A 375 26.94 30.38 29.32
C GLU A 375 26.96 29.93 30.79
N LYS A 376 26.13 28.95 31.14
CA LYS A 376 25.97 28.40 32.51
C LYS A 376 26.01 26.88 32.46
N ASP A 377 26.18 26.27 33.62
CA ASP A 377 26.02 24.83 33.76
C ASP A 377 24.59 24.43 33.39
N VAL A 378 24.43 23.25 32.78
CA VAL A 378 23.13 22.78 32.26
C VAL A 378 22.77 21.44 32.88
N LEU A 379 21.49 21.31 33.24
CA LEU A 379 20.86 20.04 33.59
C LEU A 379 19.91 19.63 32.47
N VAL A 380 20.14 18.45 31.90
CA VAL A 380 19.23 17.81 30.94
C VAL A 380 18.69 16.50 31.51
N ILE A 381 17.37 16.34 31.46
CA ILE A 381 16.66 15.16 31.97
C ILE A 381 16.01 14.43 30.82
N ARG A 382 16.26 13.12 30.74
CA ARG A 382 15.69 12.21 29.75
C ARG A 382 14.99 11.06 30.44
N HIS A 383 13.80 10.73 29.97
CA HIS A 383 13.04 9.56 30.39
C HIS A 383 12.86 8.59 29.24
N ASP A 384 13.47 7.41 29.31
CA ASP A 384 13.27 6.35 28.33
C ASP A 384 12.01 5.55 28.71
N VAL A 385 10.91 5.83 28.02
CA VAL A 385 9.57 5.27 28.30
C VAL A 385 9.41 3.91 27.60
N ASP A 386 10.22 2.94 28.01
CA ASP A 386 10.26 1.60 27.40
C ASP A 386 8.97 0.80 27.62
N HIS A 387 8.30 1.05 28.75
CA HIS A 387 7.17 0.24 29.20
C HIS A 387 6.07 1.03 29.91
N ASP A 388 6.43 2.02 30.75
CA ASP A 388 5.51 2.57 31.75
C ASP A 388 5.12 4.01 31.46
N HIS A 389 4.28 4.19 30.45
CA HIS A 389 3.73 5.49 30.07
C HIS A 389 2.85 6.10 31.16
N VAL A 390 2.23 5.30 32.04
CA VAL A 390 1.40 5.80 33.15
C VAL A 390 2.26 6.50 34.18
N THR A 391 3.33 5.85 34.66
CA THR A 391 4.27 6.51 35.58
C THR A 391 4.99 7.67 34.90
N ALA A 392 5.30 7.58 33.60
CA ALA A 392 5.89 8.69 32.86
C ALA A 392 5.04 9.97 32.95
N ARG A 393 3.71 9.85 32.81
CA ARG A 393 2.79 10.99 32.98
C ARG A 393 2.84 11.58 34.39
N LYS A 394 2.95 10.74 35.43
CA LYS A 394 3.04 11.21 36.82
C LYS A 394 4.37 11.91 37.13
N ILE A 395 5.48 11.39 36.61
CA ILE A 395 6.79 12.05 36.70
C ILE A 395 6.71 13.41 36.02
N ALA A 396 6.13 13.48 34.82
CA ALA A 396 5.95 14.73 34.08
C ALA A 396 5.12 15.77 34.85
N GLU A 397 4.01 15.36 35.46
CA GLU A 397 3.23 16.26 36.32
C GLU A 397 4.04 16.79 37.51
N TRP A 398 4.85 15.92 38.13
CA TRP A 398 5.69 16.30 39.26
C TRP A 398 6.79 17.29 38.85
N GLU A 399 7.40 17.06 37.69
CA GLU A 399 8.41 17.93 37.07
C GLU A 399 7.83 19.28 36.69
N HIS A 400 6.68 19.29 36.01
CA HIS A 400 5.98 20.50 35.59
C HIS A 400 5.65 21.41 36.78
N LYS A 401 5.15 20.83 37.88
CA LYS A 401 4.86 21.56 39.14
C LYS A 401 6.10 22.23 39.75
N ARG A 402 7.30 21.82 39.36
CA ARG A 402 8.60 22.36 39.81
C ARG A 402 9.32 23.17 38.73
N GLY A 403 8.65 23.47 37.61
CA GLY A 403 9.25 24.23 36.50
C GLY A 403 10.31 23.46 35.73
N ILE A 404 10.34 22.12 35.85
CA ILE A 404 11.28 21.27 35.14
C ILE A 404 10.70 20.92 33.77
N ARG A 405 11.53 21.08 32.73
CA ARG A 405 11.26 20.58 31.38
C ARG A 405 12.25 19.46 31.08
N ALA A 406 11.73 18.36 30.53
CA ALA A 406 12.46 17.12 30.32
C ALA A 406 12.12 16.56 28.95
N THR A 407 12.91 15.59 28.48
CA THR A 407 12.68 14.89 27.22
C THR A 407 12.16 13.48 27.48
N TYR A 408 10.99 13.16 26.95
CA TYR A 408 10.38 11.84 27.05
C TYR A 408 10.54 11.07 25.74
N CYS A 409 11.27 9.97 25.80
CA CYS A 409 11.60 9.12 24.67
C CYS A 409 10.60 7.96 24.59
N LEU A 410 9.67 8.02 23.63
CA LEU A 410 8.61 7.01 23.44
C LEU A 410 9.08 5.88 22.52
N LEU A 411 9.08 4.64 23.02
CA LEU A 411 9.57 3.45 22.32
C LEU A 411 8.53 2.89 21.38
N HIS A 412 8.81 2.91 20.08
CA HIS A 412 7.89 2.41 19.05
C HIS A 412 7.64 0.90 19.09
N THR A 413 8.39 0.15 19.91
CA THR A 413 8.15 -1.28 20.19
C THR A 413 7.51 -1.52 21.56
N ALA A 414 7.13 -0.48 22.30
CA ALA A 414 6.45 -0.63 23.57
C ALA A 414 4.99 -1.07 23.37
N TRP A 415 4.47 -1.85 24.32
CA TRP A 415 3.10 -2.38 24.28
C TRP A 415 2.04 -1.28 24.28
N TYR A 416 2.29 -0.16 24.96
CA TYR A 416 1.40 0.99 24.96
C TYR A 416 1.52 1.83 23.68
N TYR A 417 2.51 1.56 22.83
CA TYR A 417 2.75 2.34 21.62
C TYR A 417 1.84 1.86 20.48
N GLY A 418 1.82 0.55 20.27
CA GLY A 418 1.09 -0.05 19.17
C GLY A 418 1.60 -1.44 18.82
N LYS A 419 1.14 -1.95 17.68
CA LYS A 419 1.56 -3.25 17.13
C LYS A 419 1.96 -3.10 15.67
N LEU A 420 3.10 -3.67 15.32
CA LEU A 420 3.53 -3.79 13.93
C LEU A 420 2.69 -4.90 13.24
N VAL A 421 1.92 -4.53 12.22
CA VAL A 421 1.08 -5.44 11.42
C VAL A 421 1.39 -5.19 9.96
N ASP A 422 1.82 -6.22 9.25
CA ASP A 422 2.14 -6.16 7.80
C ASP A 422 3.10 -5.01 7.42
N GLY A 423 4.11 -4.77 8.25
CA GLY A 423 5.15 -3.76 8.03
C GLY A 423 4.75 -2.31 8.40
N LYS A 424 3.55 -2.11 8.96
CA LYS A 424 3.07 -0.79 9.43
C LYS A 424 2.73 -0.82 10.92
N MET A 425 2.93 0.30 11.61
CA MET A 425 2.49 0.44 13.00
C MET A 425 0.99 0.71 13.07
N ARG A 426 0.28 -0.01 13.93
CA ARG A 426 -1.08 0.32 14.40
C ARG A 426 -0.98 0.84 15.83
N HIS A 427 -1.36 2.08 16.06
CA HIS A 427 -1.11 2.78 17.32
C HIS A 427 -2.23 2.52 18.34
N THR A 428 -1.92 2.65 19.62
CA THR A 428 -2.95 2.68 20.67
C THR A 428 -3.44 4.13 20.87
N SER A 429 -4.59 4.31 21.53
CA SER A 429 -4.97 5.62 22.06
C SER A 429 -4.01 6.09 23.17
N ASP A 430 -3.55 5.17 24.04
CA ASP A 430 -2.62 5.45 25.13
C ASP A 430 -1.35 6.17 24.65
N LEU A 431 -0.82 5.79 23.47
CA LEU A 431 0.35 6.44 22.89
C LEU A 431 0.12 7.93 22.70
N ILE A 432 -0.93 8.29 21.95
CA ILE A 432 -1.11 9.67 21.52
C ILE A 432 -1.66 10.53 22.66
N GLU A 433 -2.48 9.95 23.54
CA GLU A 433 -2.89 10.59 24.80
C GLU A 433 -1.68 10.91 25.67
N THR A 434 -0.75 9.97 25.83
CA THR A 434 0.49 10.19 26.58
C THR A 434 1.33 11.29 25.94
N ALA A 435 1.59 11.20 24.63
CA ALA A 435 2.44 12.16 23.94
C ALA A 435 1.87 13.59 24.00
N ARG A 436 0.56 13.76 23.79
CA ARG A 436 -0.13 15.06 23.92
C ARG A 436 -0.08 15.58 25.35
N TYR A 437 -0.32 14.70 26.33
CA TYR A 437 -0.32 15.09 27.74
C TYR A 437 1.06 15.60 28.17
N LEU A 438 2.12 14.83 27.90
CA LEU A 438 3.50 15.21 28.17
C LEU A 438 3.87 16.54 27.48
N SER A 439 3.51 16.70 26.21
CA SER A 439 3.75 17.94 25.46
C SER A 439 2.99 19.13 26.04
N SER A 440 1.73 18.93 26.49
CA SER A 440 0.91 19.99 27.10
C SER A 440 1.48 20.54 28.40
N LEU A 441 2.29 19.76 29.11
CA LEU A 441 3.03 20.16 30.30
C LEU A 441 4.36 20.87 29.99
N GLY A 442 4.69 21.05 28.70
CA GLY A 442 5.92 21.72 28.26
C GLY A 442 7.15 20.81 28.16
N HIS A 443 6.96 19.48 28.23
CA HIS A 443 8.04 18.52 27.98
C HIS A 443 8.23 18.27 26.48
N GLU A 444 9.43 17.84 26.13
CA GLU A 444 9.77 17.45 24.77
C GLU A 444 9.42 15.97 24.52
N ILE A 445 8.87 15.67 23.34
CA ILE A 445 8.62 14.30 22.89
C ILE A 445 9.70 13.90 21.88
N ASN A 446 10.29 12.72 22.11
CA ASN A 446 11.40 12.21 21.33
C ASN A 446 11.14 10.77 20.87
N PHE A 447 11.62 10.42 19.67
CA PHE A 447 11.45 9.08 19.11
C PHE A 447 12.50 8.10 19.63
N HIS A 448 12.09 7.18 20.51
CA HIS A 448 12.98 6.14 21.01
C HIS A 448 13.11 5.02 19.96
N ASN A 449 14.22 5.07 19.22
CA ASN A 449 14.47 4.38 17.98
C ASN A 449 14.94 2.94 18.21
N ASN A 450 14.12 1.99 17.74
CA ASN A 450 14.45 0.56 17.64
C ASN A 450 14.34 0.03 16.20
N LEU A 451 14.44 0.92 15.20
CA LEU A 451 14.05 0.66 13.81
C LEU A 451 14.87 -0.45 13.15
N VAL A 452 16.19 -0.43 13.32
CA VAL A 452 17.08 -1.43 12.70
C VAL A 452 16.78 -2.81 13.28
N ALA A 453 16.62 -2.93 14.60
CA ALA A 453 16.26 -4.19 15.22
C ALA A 453 14.87 -4.68 14.78
N THR A 454 13.88 -3.79 14.69
CA THR A 454 12.53 -4.10 14.21
C THR A 454 12.54 -4.55 12.75
N ALA A 455 13.29 -3.86 11.88
CA ALA A 455 13.42 -4.22 10.47
C ALA A 455 14.00 -5.62 10.29
N LEU A 456 15.05 -5.96 11.05
CA LEU A 456 15.65 -7.30 11.03
C LEU A 456 14.71 -8.38 11.57
N LYS A 457 13.98 -8.12 12.67
CA LYS A 457 13.08 -9.11 13.28
C LYS A 457 11.80 -9.37 12.48
N HIS A 458 11.31 -8.38 11.76
CA HIS A 458 9.99 -8.41 11.12
C HIS A 458 10.04 -8.27 9.60
N ALA A 459 11.23 -8.26 8.99
CA ALA A 459 11.44 -8.00 7.57
C ALA A 459 10.71 -6.73 7.08
N ALA A 460 10.76 -5.67 7.88
CA ALA A 460 10.12 -4.39 7.60
C ALA A 460 11.13 -3.37 7.06
N ASP A 461 10.66 -2.35 6.34
CA ASP A 461 11.48 -1.22 5.90
C ASP A 461 11.59 -0.17 7.03
N PRO A 462 12.78 0.06 7.61
CA PRO A 462 12.95 1.00 8.72
C PRO A 462 12.72 2.46 8.31
N VAL A 463 12.97 2.83 7.05
CA VAL A 463 12.77 4.19 6.53
C VAL A 463 11.29 4.46 6.31
N ALA A 464 10.57 3.49 5.74
CA ALA A 464 9.12 3.59 5.59
C ALA A 464 8.44 3.69 6.97
N LEU A 465 8.88 2.87 7.92
CA LEU A 465 8.36 2.89 9.29
C LEU A 465 8.64 4.25 9.96
N LEU A 466 9.88 4.76 9.93
CA LEU A 466 10.19 6.07 10.50
C LEU A 466 9.32 7.20 9.92
N LYS A 467 9.11 7.20 8.60
CA LYS A 467 8.24 8.19 7.94
C LYS A 467 6.80 8.09 8.42
N GLN A 468 6.28 6.86 8.58
CA GLN A 468 4.95 6.61 9.12
C GLN A 468 4.82 7.20 10.53
N GLU A 469 5.77 6.91 11.41
CA GLU A 469 5.69 7.33 12.81
C GLU A 469 5.78 8.86 12.96
N LEU A 470 6.71 9.50 12.25
CA LEU A 470 6.83 10.96 12.29
C LEU A 470 5.61 11.67 11.70
N ALA A 471 5.00 11.10 10.65
CA ALA A 471 3.75 11.61 10.11
C ALA A 471 2.60 11.47 11.12
N TYR A 472 2.49 10.30 11.78
CA TYR A 472 1.46 10.04 12.79
C TYR A 472 1.47 11.07 13.94
N PHE A 473 2.64 11.36 14.52
CA PHE A 473 2.73 12.37 15.58
C PHE A 473 2.39 13.77 15.06
N ARG A 474 2.90 14.15 13.88
CA ARG A 474 2.64 15.47 13.29
C ARG A 474 1.16 15.69 13.01
N GLU A 475 0.49 14.71 12.42
CA GLU A 475 -0.95 14.73 12.15
C GLU A 475 -1.78 14.84 13.44
N ASN A 476 -1.22 14.41 14.56
CA ASN A 476 -1.84 14.49 15.87
C ASN A 476 -1.35 15.67 16.73
N GLY A 477 -0.61 16.63 16.15
CA GLY A 477 -0.19 17.86 16.82
C GLY A 477 0.99 17.70 17.78
N VAL A 478 1.75 16.62 17.67
CA VAL A 478 2.98 16.39 18.45
C VAL A 478 4.18 16.50 17.52
N GLU A 479 5.10 17.39 17.85
CA GLU A 479 6.34 17.55 17.09
C GLU A 479 7.43 16.63 17.65
N ILE A 480 8.14 15.93 16.75
CA ILE A 480 9.32 15.13 17.08
C ILE A 480 10.48 15.64 16.24
N LYS A 481 11.53 16.13 16.91
CA LYS A 481 12.77 16.59 16.28
C LYS A 481 14.01 15.80 16.69
N GLY A 482 13.87 14.92 17.68
CA GLY A 482 14.98 14.15 18.20
C GLY A 482 14.71 12.66 18.16
N THR A 483 15.80 11.89 18.25
CA THR A 483 15.74 10.45 18.43
C THR A 483 16.65 9.98 19.56
N SER A 484 16.38 8.82 20.15
CA SER A 484 17.26 8.17 21.11
C SER A 484 17.36 6.68 20.82
N THR A 485 18.56 6.11 20.74
CA THR A 485 18.69 4.68 20.45
C THR A 485 18.14 3.83 21.59
N HIS A 486 17.32 2.84 21.24
CA HIS A 486 16.99 1.75 22.14
C HIS A 486 18.05 0.63 22.06
N GLY A 487 18.29 -0.03 23.19
CA GLY A 487 19.33 -1.04 23.38
C GLY A 487 18.82 -2.48 23.33
N ASP A 488 18.20 -2.87 22.20
CA ASP A 488 17.62 -4.20 21.99
C ASP A 488 18.67 -5.32 22.14
N GLY A 489 18.24 -6.52 22.53
CA GLY A 489 19.12 -7.69 22.61
C GLY A 489 19.87 -7.96 21.30
N LEU A 490 19.21 -7.75 20.14
CA LEU A 490 19.82 -7.94 18.83
C LEU A 490 20.97 -6.97 18.57
N CYS A 491 20.91 -5.75 19.11
CA CYS A 491 21.99 -4.77 19.04
C CYS A 491 23.30 -5.28 19.67
N ARG A 492 23.20 -6.14 20.69
CA ARG A 492 24.37 -6.76 21.32
C ARG A 492 24.90 -7.92 20.49
N THR A 493 24.00 -8.78 20.01
CA THR A 493 24.35 -9.96 19.22
C THR A 493 25.04 -9.59 17.90
N LEU A 494 24.54 -8.58 17.21
CA LEU A 494 25.05 -8.16 15.90
C LEU A 494 25.98 -6.92 15.99
N ASN A 495 26.32 -6.49 17.20
CA ASN A 495 27.17 -5.33 17.48
C ASN A 495 26.81 -4.08 16.65
N PHE A 496 25.59 -3.58 16.82
CA PHE A 496 25.14 -2.31 16.24
C PHE A 496 24.33 -1.48 17.23
N ARG A 497 24.02 -0.24 16.87
CA ARG A 497 23.09 0.65 17.58
C ARG A 497 22.04 1.12 16.60
N ASN A 498 20.80 1.26 17.04
CA ASN A 498 19.70 1.67 16.15
C ASN A 498 19.92 3.07 15.55
N TRP A 499 20.69 3.94 16.23
CA TRP A 499 21.10 5.22 15.65
C TRP A 499 21.97 5.08 14.39
N GLU A 500 22.63 3.93 14.17
CA GLU A 500 23.51 3.72 13.01
C GLU A 500 22.73 3.59 11.71
N LEU A 501 21.39 3.62 11.74
CA LEU A 501 20.58 3.89 10.56
C LEU A 501 21.01 5.21 9.88
N PHE A 502 21.42 6.19 10.70
CA PHE A 502 21.76 7.53 10.24
C PHE A 502 23.26 7.73 10.03
N ALA A 503 23.62 8.36 8.92
CA ALA A 503 25.00 8.64 8.52
C ALA A 503 25.74 9.50 9.55
N GLU A 504 25.07 10.52 10.12
CA GLU A 504 25.66 11.42 11.12
C GLU A 504 25.97 10.73 12.46
N CYS A 505 25.36 9.57 12.68
CA CYS A 505 25.43 8.80 13.91
C CYS A 505 26.30 7.55 13.78
N CYS A 506 26.71 7.19 12.56
CA CYS A 506 27.50 6.02 12.23
C CYS A 506 28.98 6.39 12.34
N ASP A 507 29.67 5.84 13.35
CA ASP A 507 31.07 6.14 13.62
C ASP A 507 31.95 4.87 13.66
N GLU A 508 33.26 5.05 13.49
CA GLU A 508 34.22 3.96 13.38
C GLU A 508 34.37 3.13 14.67
N ARG A 509 33.92 3.63 15.84
CA ARG A 509 34.02 2.89 17.11
C ARG A 509 33.19 1.60 17.09
N PHE A 510 32.20 1.54 16.21
CA PHE A 510 31.34 0.37 16.00
C PHE A 510 31.49 -0.23 14.59
N GLY A 511 32.57 0.13 13.87
CA GLY A 511 32.89 -0.40 12.55
C GLY A 511 32.42 0.47 11.37
N GLY A 512 31.84 1.65 11.62
CA GLY A 512 31.42 2.58 10.57
C GLY A 512 30.30 2.03 9.67
N PRO A 513 30.09 2.65 8.49
CA PRO A 513 29.09 2.22 7.53
C PRO A 513 29.33 0.78 7.07
N ARG A 514 28.35 -0.09 7.28
CA ARG A 514 28.43 -1.52 7.00
C ARG A 514 27.06 -2.13 6.73
N THR A 515 27.02 -3.33 6.20
CA THR A 515 25.79 -4.13 6.06
C THR A 515 25.76 -5.21 7.14
N LEU A 516 24.68 -5.26 7.91
CA LEU A 516 24.38 -6.36 8.82
C LEU A 516 23.70 -7.47 8.03
N ALA A 517 23.98 -8.73 8.41
CA ALA A 517 23.23 -9.89 7.96
C ALA A 517 22.59 -10.56 9.18
N TYR A 518 21.30 -10.89 9.08
CA TYR A 518 20.53 -11.55 10.14
C TYR A 518 19.77 -12.72 9.56
N ASP A 519 19.99 -13.91 10.12
CA ASP A 519 19.20 -15.09 9.79
C ASP A 519 17.87 -15.05 10.56
N SER A 520 16.78 -14.86 9.82
CA SER A 520 15.41 -14.84 10.37
C SER A 520 14.80 -16.24 10.50
N GLY A 521 15.51 -17.29 10.11
CA GLY A 521 15.01 -18.67 10.02
C GLY A 521 14.46 -19.00 8.63
N ASP A 522 13.66 -18.11 8.05
CA ASP A 522 13.10 -18.29 6.69
C ASP A 522 14.04 -17.79 5.60
N ARG A 523 14.84 -16.75 5.90
CA ARG A 523 15.78 -16.09 4.98
C ARG A 523 16.81 -15.26 5.72
N ILE A 524 17.91 -14.97 5.04
CA ILE A 524 18.88 -13.97 5.47
C ILE A 524 18.35 -12.58 5.08
N LEU A 525 18.26 -11.69 6.06
CA LEU A 525 17.91 -10.28 5.89
C LEU A 525 19.19 -9.43 5.99
N GLU A 526 19.35 -8.52 5.05
CA GLU A 526 20.47 -7.58 5.02
C GLU A 526 20.02 -6.16 5.37
N MET A 527 20.82 -5.44 6.14
CA MET A 527 20.55 -4.05 6.53
C MET A 527 21.79 -3.18 6.42
N SER A 528 21.78 -2.21 5.51
CA SER A 528 22.85 -1.22 5.40
C SER A 528 22.70 -0.12 6.46
N LEU A 529 23.76 0.10 7.23
CA LEU A 529 23.89 1.16 8.21
C LEU A 529 24.58 2.39 7.58
N GLY A 530 24.25 3.58 8.09
CA GLY A 530 24.90 4.84 7.73
C GLY A 530 24.49 5.41 6.36
N LYS A 531 23.33 5.01 5.82
CA LYS A 531 22.90 5.42 4.47
C LYS A 531 21.95 6.61 4.42
N HIS A 532 21.30 6.95 5.52
CA HIS A 532 20.27 7.98 5.55
C HIS A 532 20.69 9.17 6.42
N SER A 533 20.33 10.39 6.05
CA SER A 533 20.55 11.55 6.93
C SER A 533 19.38 11.71 7.90
N MET A 534 19.65 12.04 9.16
CA MET A 534 18.61 12.46 10.11
C MET A 534 17.79 13.65 9.56
N ARG A 535 18.45 14.55 8.83
CA ARG A 535 17.83 15.76 8.27
C ARG A 535 16.76 15.45 7.22
N ASP A 536 16.88 14.32 6.52
CA ASP A 536 15.88 13.88 5.53
C ASP A 536 14.50 13.61 6.18
N PHE A 537 14.48 13.43 7.50
CA PHE A 537 13.29 13.17 8.30
C PHE A 537 12.89 14.35 9.22
N GLY A 538 13.65 15.45 9.19
CA GLY A 538 13.46 16.57 10.12
C GLY A 538 13.98 16.28 11.53
N LEU A 539 14.85 15.28 11.71
CA LEU A 539 15.51 15.00 12.98
C LEU A 539 16.80 15.84 13.09
N GLU A 540 16.96 16.53 14.22
CA GLU A 540 18.05 17.47 14.49
C GLU A 540 19.21 16.79 15.25
N TYR A 541 18.89 15.82 16.12
CA TYR A 541 19.86 15.23 17.05
C TYR A 541 19.52 13.80 17.46
N GLU A 542 20.51 13.13 18.06
CA GLU A 542 20.29 11.89 18.79
C GLU A 542 20.83 12.00 20.23
N ALA A 543 20.11 11.46 21.21
CA ALA A 543 20.29 11.74 22.65
C ALA A 543 21.69 11.43 23.24
N TYR A 544 22.53 10.67 22.54
CA TYR A 544 23.91 10.39 22.94
C TYR A 544 24.94 11.28 22.26
N ASP A 545 24.51 12.33 21.54
CA ASP A 545 25.41 13.27 20.86
C ASP A 545 26.29 14.08 21.84
N ALA A 546 25.78 14.48 23.00
CA ALA A 546 26.51 15.36 23.93
C ALA A 546 27.46 14.60 24.85
N LEU A 547 28.61 15.21 25.11
CA LEU A 547 29.41 14.92 26.30
C LEU A 547 28.63 15.36 27.54
N ARG A 548 28.56 14.49 28.55
CA ARG A 548 28.00 14.81 29.87
C ARG A 548 29.12 14.70 30.92
N ASN A 549 29.42 15.81 31.58
CA ASN A 549 30.42 15.89 32.63
C ASN A 549 30.05 14.97 33.80
N ILE A 550 28.77 14.99 34.18
CA ILE A 550 28.17 14.08 35.16
C ILE A 550 26.96 13.44 34.48
N TYR A 551 26.85 12.12 34.59
CA TYR A 551 25.74 11.37 34.01
C TYR A 551 25.16 10.40 35.04
N HIS A 552 23.97 10.74 35.53
CA HIS A 552 23.14 9.88 36.36
C HIS A 552 22.29 8.99 35.49
N THR A 553 22.26 7.70 35.78
CA THR A 553 21.46 6.75 35.02
C THR A 553 21.00 5.59 35.87
N ASP A 554 19.73 5.23 35.73
CA ASP A 554 19.15 4.02 36.34
C ASP A 554 19.11 2.82 35.37
N SER A 555 19.82 2.88 34.23
CA SER A 555 19.83 1.80 33.24
C SER A 555 20.15 0.43 33.87
N GLY A 556 19.30 -0.55 33.58
CA GLY A 556 19.37 -1.88 34.22
C GLY A 556 18.79 -1.91 35.65
N GLY A 557 18.04 -0.87 36.02
CA GLY A 557 17.36 -0.74 37.31
C GLY A 557 18.30 -0.45 38.48
N ASN A 558 19.44 0.18 38.25
CA ASN A 558 20.34 0.58 39.33
C ASN A 558 20.86 1.99 39.03
N LEU A 559 20.61 2.92 39.95
CA LEU A 559 21.09 4.29 39.87
C LEU A 559 22.62 4.33 39.99
N ARG A 560 23.26 4.93 39.00
CA ARG A 560 24.72 5.01 38.85
C ARG A 560 25.11 6.39 38.38
N VAL A 561 26.29 6.84 38.84
CA VAL A 561 26.90 8.08 38.38
C VAL A 561 28.13 7.76 37.53
N ARG A 562 28.20 8.34 36.33
CA ARG A 562 29.39 8.32 35.48
C ARG A 562 29.95 9.73 35.33
N LYS A 563 31.27 9.85 35.33
CA LYS A 563 31.97 11.11 35.02
C LYS A 563 32.48 11.08 33.58
N ASN A 564 32.45 12.22 32.91
CA ASN A 564 32.94 12.40 31.54
C ASN A 564 32.36 11.36 30.55
N ALA A 565 31.04 11.16 30.62
CA ALA A 565 30.34 10.26 29.72
C ALA A 565 30.39 10.81 28.29
N ARG A 566 31.15 10.12 27.43
CA ARG A 566 31.44 10.52 26.05
C ARG A 566 30.17 10.83 25.25
N GLY A 567 30.27 11.83 24.39
CA GLY A 567 29.32 12.14 23.31
C GLY A 567 29.93 11.90 21.94
N ARG A 568 29.14 12.09 20.88
CA ARG A 568 29.62 12.13 19.48
C ARG A 568 29.97 13.52 18.98
N ARG A 569 29.32 14.55 19.53
CA ARG A 569 29.40 15.94 19.11
C ARG A 569 29.91 16.82 20.25
N ALA A 570 30.66 17.84 19.90
CA ALA A 570 31.00 18.91 20.83
C ALA A 570 29.79 19.83 21.01
N ILE A 571 29.59 20.32 22.24
CA ILE A 571 28.58 21.36 22.52
C ILE A 571 29.20 22.74 22.34
N LYS A 572 28.45 23.64 21.69
CA LYS A 572 28.85 25.05 21.50
C LYS A 572 28.81 25.78 22.85
N ARG A 573 29.94 26.37 23.26
CA ARG A 573 30.09 27.20 24.48
C ARG A 573 30.50 28.62 24.12
N VAL A 574 30.20 29.58 24.98
CA VAL A 574 30.74 30.93 24.84
C VAL A 574 32.26 30.87 25.04
N ALA A 575 33.00 31.67 24.29
CA ALA A 575 34.46 31.65 24.38
C ALA A 575 34.88 32.09 25.79
N GLY A 576 35.70 31.28 26.47
CA GLY A 576 36.17 31.56 27.82
C GLY A 576 35.28 31.06 28.96
N THR A 577 34.18 30.36 28.68
CA THR A 577 33.32 29.76 29.72
C THR A 577 33.57 28.25 29.88
N GLU A 578 33.77 27.78 31.11
CA GLU A 578 33.80 26.35 31.46
C GLU A 578 32.45 25.90 32.03
N CYS A 579 31.50 25.59 31.14
CA CYS A 579 30.17 25.10 31.53
C CYS A 579 30.11 23.58 31.56
N GLN A 580 29.58 23.03 32.66
CA GLN A 580 29.28 21.62 32.85
C GLN A 580 27.92 21.23 32.28
N VAL A 581 27.82 20.00 31.81
CA VAL A 581 26.58 19.38 31.36
C VAL A 581 26.30 18.17 32.23
N VAL A 582 25.22 18.25 33.02
CA VAL A 582 24.71 17.17 33.84
C VAL A 582 23.57 16.50 33.08
N GLY A 583 23.70 15.20 32.83
CA GLY A 583 22.63 14.40 32.26
C GLY A 583 22.00 13.49 33.30
N VAL A 584 20.68 13.41 33.32
CA VAL A 584 19.91 12.44 34.09
C VAL A 584 19.11 11.58 33.12
N LEU A 585 19.33 10.27 33.15
CA LEU A 585 18.50 9.29 32.46
C LEU A 585 17.73 8.49 33.51
N THR A 586 16.40 8.51 33.42
CA THR A 586 15.57 7.57 34.16
C THR A 586 14.69 6.71 33.24
N HIS A 587 14.25 5.56 33.74
CA HIS A 587 13.23 4.75 33.09
C HIS A 587 12.03 4.65 34.04
N PRO A 588 10.84 5.20 33.69
CA PRO A 588 9.68 5.27 34.58
C PRO A 588 9.27 3.94 35.22
N ILE A 589 9.61 2.80 34.62
CA ILE A 589 9.38 1.46 35.17
C ILE A 589 10.00 1.26 36.58
N TRP A 590 11.11 1.95 36.90
CA TRP A 590 11.78 1.81 38.19
C TRP A 590 11.21 2.73 39.28
N TRP A 591 10.32 3.66 38.94
CA TRP A 591 9.91 4.75 39.83
C TRP A 591 8.45 4.65 40.28
N GLY A 592 8.20 4.81 41.58
CA GLY A 592 6.89 4.69 42.21
C GLY A 592 6.17 6.02 42.43
N PHE A 593 5.93 6.80 41.36
CA PHE A 593 5.17 8.05 41.41
C PHE A 593 3.65 7.84 41.49
#